data_AF-A0A382HL67-F1
#
_entry.id   AF-A0A382HL67-F1
#
_cell.length_a   1.000
_cell.length_b   1.000
_cell.length_c   1.000
_cell.angle_alpha   90.00
_cell.angle_beta   90.00
_cell.angle_gamma   90.00
#
_symmetry.space_group_name_H-M   'P 1'
#
loop_
_entity.id
_entity.type
_entity.pdbx_description
1 polymer ?
#
loop_
_entity_poly.entity_id
_entity_poly.type
_entity_poly.pdbx_seq_one_letter_code
_entity_poly.pdbx_strand_id
1 'polypeptide(L)'
;MKSISSVRIATSPRKPQITPKTLGQKEYVQSIEGHDVTFGIGPAGTGKTYLAMALAVSALYRGDVSRIVLTRPAVEAGEALGFLP
;
A
#
# COMPACT_ATOMS: atom_id res chain seq x y z
N MET A 1 -21.86 -5.17 11.38
CA MET A 1 -21.13 -5.43 10.12
C MET A 1 -20.60 -4.09 9.59
N LYS A 2 -19.28 -3.81 9.66
CA LYS A 2 -18.74 -2.50 9.22
C LYS A 2 -18.70 -2.44 7.70
N SER A 3 -19.46 -1.52 7.09
CA SER A 3 -19.54 -1.29 5.64
C SER A 3 -18.17 -1.16 4.96
N ILE A 4 -18.02 -1.69 3.74
CA ILE A 4 -16.81 -1.58 2.91
C ILE A 4 -16.49 -0.11 2.62
N SER A 5 -17.51 0.76 2.61
CA SER A 5 -17.43 2.18 2.21
C SER A 5 -16.81 3.13 3.24
N SER A 6 -16.36 2.65 4.41
CA SER A 6 -15.94 3.52 5.53
C SER A 6 -14.48 3.96 5.47
N VAL A 7 -13.61 3.25 4.76
CA VAL A 7 -12.16 3.55 4.73
C VAL A 7 -11.87 4.49 3.57
N ARG A 8 -11.37 5.69 3.88
CA ARG A 8 -10.98 6.71 2.90
C ARG A 8 -9.58 7.23 3.20
N ILE A 9 -8.68 7.06 2.25
CA ILE A 9 -7.27 7.42 2.38
C ILE A 9 -7.01 8.70 1.59
N ALA A 10 -6.69 9.78 2.30
CA ALA A 10 -6.34 11.06 1.67
C ALA A 10 -4.82 11.14 1.44
N THR A 11 -4.41 11.28 0.18
CA THR A 11 -2.99 11.39 -0.21
C THR A 11 -2.58 12.80 -0.63
N SER A 12 -3.54 13.64 -1.01
CA SER A 12 -3.34 15.05 -1.37
C SER A 12 -4.68 15.79 -1.30
N PRO A 13 -4.70 17.08 -0.90
CA PRO A 13 -5.91 17.89 -0.96
C PRO A 13 -6.50 18.05 -2.37
N ARG A 14 -5.68 17.86 -3.42
CA ARG A 14 -6.08 18.04 -4.83
C ARG A 14 -6.47 16.73 -5.53
N LYS A 15 -6.35 15.59 -4.86
CA LYS A 15 -6.61 14.27 -5.44
C LYS A 15 -7.83 13.63 -4.75
N PRO A 16 -8.65 12.86 -5.50
CA PRO A 16 -9.70 12.06 -4.88
C PRO A 16 -9.13 11.12 -3.83
N GLN A 17 -9.91 10.89 -2.77
CA GLN A 17 -9.56 9.91 -1.76
C GLN A 17 -9.52 8.51 -2.35
N ILE A 18 -8.54 7.71 -1.93
CA ILE A 18 -8.40 6.32 -2.33
C ILE A 18 -9.21 5.47 -1.35
N THR A 19 -10.03 4.55 -1.88
CA THR A 19 -10.85 3.66 -1.07
C THR A 19 -10.61 2.20 -1.45
N PRO A 20 -10.58 1.27 -0.47
CA PRO A 20 -10.68 -0.16 -0.74
C PRO A 20 -11.96 -0.49 -1.50
N LYS A 21 -11.86 -1.37 -2.49
CA LYS A 21 -13.00 -1.81 -3.33
C LYS A 21 -13.51 -3.20 -2.97
N THR A 22 -12.73 -3.97 -2.21
CA THR A 22 -13.09 -5.33 -1.79
C THR A 22 -12.90 -5.50 -0.29
N LEU A 23 -13.50 -6.56 0.28
CA LEU A 23 -13.33 -6.89 1.70
C LEU A 23 -11.85 -7.17 2.04
N GLY A 24 -11.16 -7.97 1.23
CA GLY A 24 -9.74 -8.26 1.45
C GLY A 24 -8.83 -7.03 1.36
N GLN A 25 -9.15 -6.05 0.51
CA GLN A 25 -8.42 -4.77 0.49
C GLN A 25 -8.65 -3.95 1.76
N LYS A 26 -9.88 -4.00 2.32
CA LYS A 26 -10.19 -3.33 3.58
C LYS A 26 -9.45 -4.00 4.74
N GLU A 27 -9.46 -5.32 4.81
CA GLU A 27 -8.71 -6.09 5.80
C GLU A 27 -7.21 -5.82 5.69
N TYR A 28 -6.68 -5.71 4.47
CA TYR A 28 -5.29 -5.35 4.23
C TYR A 28 -4.94 -3.96 4.77
N VAL A 29 -5.78 -2.94 4.51
CA VAL A 29 -5.58 -1.59 5.07
C VAL A 29 -5.62 -1.61 6.60
N GLN A 30 -6.60 -2.30 7.18
CA GLN A 30 -6.71 -2.42 8.64
C GLN A 30 -5.53 -3.17 9.26
N SER A 31 -4.97 -4.14 8.53
CA SER A 31 -3.78 -4.87 8.98
C SER A 31 -2.56 -3.95 9.06
N ILE A 32 -2.36 -3.08 8.06
CA ILE A 32 -1.28 -2.08 8.06
C ILE A 32 -1.42 -1.10 9.22
N GLU A 33 -2.64 -0.67 9.56
CA GLU A 33 -2.86 0.27 10.67
C GLU A 33 -2.70 -0.39 12.05
N GLY A 34 -2.95 -1.70 12.14
CA GLY A 34 -2.95 -2.44 13.41
C GLY A 34 -1.66 -3.18 13.76
N HIS A 35 -0.67 -3.22 12.87
CA HIS A 35 0.57 -3.99 13.05
C HIS A 35 1.79 -3.22 12.57
N ASP A 36 2.92 -3.39 13.25
CA ASP A 36 4.20 -2.78 12.86
C ASP A 36 4.71 -3.29 11.50
N VAL A 37 4.40 -4.55 11.15
CA VAL A 37 4.81 -5.20 9.90
C VAL A 37 3.62 -5.96 9.30
N THR A 38 3.34 -5.74 8.02
CA THR A 38 2.27 -6.42 7.27
C THR A 38 2.81 -6.99 5.96
N PHE A 39 2.56 -8.28 5.71
CA PHE A 39 2.87 -8.93 4.44
C PHE A 39 1.63 -8.94 3.54
N GLY A 40 1.72 -8.22 2.41
CA GLY A 40 0.69 -8.27 1.37
C GLY A 40 1.02 -9.34 0.34
N ILE A 41 0.30 -10.46 0.34
CA ILE A 41 0.46 -11.53 -0.65
C ILE A 41 -0.78 -11.60 -1.55
N GLY A 42 -0.57 -11.76 -2.85
CA GLY A 42 -1.66 -11.97 -3.80
C GLY A 42 -1.29 -11.64 -5.25
N PRO A 43 -2.17 -11.95 -6.22
CA PRO A 43 -1.93 -11.71 -7.64
C PRO A 43 -1.64 -10.24 -7.98
N ALA A 44 -1.08 -10.01 -9.17
CA ALA A 44 -0.95 -8.65 -9.72
C ALA A 44 -2.32 -7.95 -9.81
N GLY A 45 -2.35 -6.62 -9.68
CA GLY A 45 -3.58 -5.82 -9.79
C GLY A 45 -4.50 -5.84 -8.56
N THR A 46 -4.21 -6.63 -7.52
CA THR A 46 -5.06 -6.72 -6.31
C THR A 46 -4.95 -5.54 -5.34
N GLY A 47 -4.09 -4.55 -5.62
CA GLY A 47 -4.01 -3.29 -4.87
C GLY A 47 -3.00 -3.26 -3.72
N LYS A 48 -2.19 -4.31 -3.52
CA LYS A 48 -1.19 -4.42 -2.43
C LYS A 48 -0.27 -3.20 -2.36
N THR A 49 0.51 -2.96 -3.41
CA THR A 49 1.44 -1.82 -3.49
C THR A 49 0.69 -0.49 -3.47
N TYR A 50 -0.44 -0.39 -4.19
CA TYR A 50 -1.17 0.86 -4.34
C TYR A 50 -1.78 1.35 -3.01
N LEU A 51 -2.44 0.46 -2.26
CA LEU A 51 -3.05 0.79 -0.97
C LEU A 51 -1.99 1.03 0.12
N ALA A 52 -0.92 0.23 0.16
CA ALA A 52 0.18 0.46 1.08
C ALA A 52 0.83 1.83 0.86
N MET A 53 1.10 2.20 -0.40
CA MET A 53 1.63 3.51 -0.74
C MET A 53 0.65 4.64 -0.43
N ALA A 54 -0.66 4.45 -0.64
CA ALA A 54 -1.66 5.43 -0.28
C ALA A 54 -1.63 5.73 1.23
N LEU A 55 -1.54 4.70 2.08
CA LEU A 55 -1.42 4.86 3.53
C LEU A 55 -0.10 5.54 3.91
N ALA A 56 1.02 5.12 3.32
CA ALA A 56 2.34 5.71 3.59
C ALA A 56 2.38 7.21 3.24
N VAL A 57 1.86 7.60 2.08
CA VAL A 57 1.76 9.01 1.67
C VAL A 57 0.82 9.79 2.59
N SER A 58 -0.29 9.18 3.01
CA SER A 58 -1.22 9.80 3.96
C SER A 58 -0.55 10.07 5.32
N ALA A 59 0.21 9.10 5.84
CA ALA A 59 0.98 9.23 7.07
C ALA A 59 2.06 10.32 6.96
N LEU A 60 2.79 10.36 5.83
CA LEU A 60 3.78 11.41 5.57
C LEU A 60 3.11 12.80 5.54
N TYR A 61 1.95 12.92 4.91
CA TYR A 61 1.23 14.19 4.81
C TYR A 61 0.70 14.69 6.16
N ARG A 62 0.29 13.76 7.04
CA ARG A 62 -0.13 14.09 8.42
C ARG A 62 1.05 14.37 9.36
N GLY A 63 2.28 14.09 8.94
CA GLY A 63 3.47 14.22 9.78
C GLY A 63 3.68 13.03 10.73
N ASP A 64 2.94 11.94 10.57
CA ASP A 64 3.09 10.72 11.39
C ASP A 64 4.45 10.04 11.14
N VAL A 65 5.03 10.26 9.94
CA VAL A 65 6.36 9.79 9.55
C VAL A 65 7.13 10.89 8.84
N SER A 66 8.46 10.88 8.94
CA SER A 66 9.34 11.88 8.33
C SER A 66 9.80 11.54 6.91
N ARG A 67 9.77 10.24 6.54
CA ARG A 67 10.20 9.76 5.22
C ARG A 67 9.50 8.46 4.85
N ILE A 68 9.43 8.20 3.54
CA ILE A 68 9.01 6.92 2.97
C ILE A 68 10.21 6.31 2.26
N VAL A 69 10.44 5.01 2.46
CA VAL A 69 11.43 4.24 1.71
C VAL A 69 10.69 3.21 0.87
N LEU A 70 10.80 3.32 -0.45
CA LEU A 70 10.27 2.35 -1.39
C LEU A 70 11.44 1.59 -2.01
N THR A 71 11.36 0.27 -2.00
CA THR A 71 12.36 -0.61 -2.61
C THR A 71 11.67 -1.66 -3.48
N ARG A 72 12.41 -2.16 -4.45
CA ARG A 72 12.04 -3.31 -5.29
C ARG A 72 13.28 -4.19 -5.47
N PRO A 73 13.13 -5.50 -5.69
CA PRO A 73 14.26 -6.34 -6.05
C PRO A 73 14.92 -5.82 -7.33
N ALA A 74 16.22 -6.07 -7.47
CA ALA A 74 16.98 -5.64 -8.65
C ALA A 74 16.48 -6.30 -9.95
N VAL A 75 15.77 -7.43 -9.83
CA VAL A 75 15.26 -8.20 -10.96
C VAL A 75 13.80 -8.54 -10.81
N GLU A 76 13.09 -8.39 -11.91
CA GLU A 76 11.68 -8.70 -12.04
C GLU A 76 11.47 -10.20 -12.31
N ALA A 77 10.30 -10.71 -11.95
CA ALA A 77 9.99 -12.12 -12.17
C ALA A 77 10.04 -12.45 -13.68
N GLY A 78 10.89 -13.41 -14.05
CA GLY A 78 11.05 -13.87 -15.43
C GLY A 78 12.20 -13.23 -16.21
N GLU A 79 12.91 -12.26 -15.62
CA GLU A 79 14.15 -11.73 -16.21
C GLU A 79 15.37 -12.51 -15.70
N ALA A 80 16.27 -12.88 -16.61
CA ALA A 80 17.57 -13.42 -16.23
C ALA A 80 18.47 -12.26 -15.77
N LEU A 81 18.96 -12.33 -14.53
CA LEU A 81 19.73 -11.29 -13.86
C LEU A 81 21.02 -10.88 -14.60
N GLY A 82 21.51 -11.73 -15.51
CA GLY A 82 22.90 -11.64 -15.99
C GLY A 82 23.90 -11.74 -14.81
N PHE A 83 25.17 -11.46 -15.08
CA PHE A 83 26.17 -11.32 -14.03
C PHE A 83 26.05 -9.92 -13.41
N LEU A 84 25.63 -9.83 -12.15
CA LEU A 84 26.08 -8.74 -11.29
C LEU A 84 27.61 -8.87 -11.17
N PRO A 85 28.40 -7.78 -11.24
CA PRO A 85 29.85 -7.86 -11.03
C PRO A 85 30.21 -8.48 -9.69
#